data_AF-A0A2V9GPY5-F1
#
_entry.id   AF-A0A2V9GPY5-F1
#
_cell.length_a   1.000
_cell.length_b   1.000
_cell.length_c   1.000
_cell.angle_alpha   90.00
_cell.angle_beta   90.00
_cell.angle_gamma   90.00
#
_symmetry.space_group_name_H-M   'P 1'
#
loop_
_entity.id
_entity.type
_entity.pdbx_description
1 polymer ?
#
loop_
_entity_poly.entity_id
_entity_poly.type
_entity_poly.pdbx_seq_one_letter_code
_entity_poly.pdbx_strand_id
1 'polypeptide(L)'
;MLRHIVKWLIPGAVNGTSDAELLANPFNLAAMDGPNNNVRIRQRAMVVRGDTTNTNASVVYFSNGQFYRATAKAVIFAGQSHTARTACAQLLSASQADAFDQVTLSPALVANVTIRSAAPVVDLGYDAYYWGSQYWADFVIADWVTSNRSNPNRPTVLTFYGGNTASVADQPNERIKLLTTPFSSYEDSLRADLNRVLAGRNFDFDRDVRAVQRSNQQGWASDSRAVGTLLRKTADRPNIVWRTGCGVQPCE
;
A
#
# COMPACT_ATOMS: atom_id res chain seq x y z
N MET A 1 -1.13 -11.49 -9.29
CA MET A 1 -2.54 -11.92 -9.10
C MET A 1 -3.58 -10.82 -9.38
N LEU A 2 -3.75 -9.76 -8.57
CA LEU A 2 -4.85 -8.79 -8.76
C LEU A 2 -4.91 -8.12 -10.15
N ARG A 3 -3.77 -7.92 -10.80
CA ARG A 3 -3.72 -7.33 -12.16
C ARG A 3 -4.42 -8.21 -13.20
N HIS A 4 -4.30 -9.54 -13.05
CA HIS A 4 -5.01 -10.51 -13.89
C HIS A 4 -6.52 -10.47 -13.65
N ILE A 5 -6.94 -10.35 -12.38
CA ILE A 5 -8.36 -10.23 -12.04
C ILE A 5 -8.95 -8.96 -12.69
N VAL A 6 -8.28 -7.82 -12.57
CA VAL A 6 -8.74 -6.57 -13.21
C VAL A 6 -8.78 -6.70 -14.73
N LYS A 7 -7.75 -7.32 -15.35
CA LYS A 7 -7.72 -7.59 -16.79
C LYS A 7 -8.87 -8.51 -17.23
N TRP A 8 -9.21 -9.52 -16.44
CA TRP A 8 -10.31 -10.43 -16.72
C TRP A 8 -11.68 -9.74 -16.64
N LEU A 9 -11.90 -8.93 -15.58
CA LEU A 9 -13.14 -8.17 -15.41
C LEU A 9 -13.30 -7.05 -16.45
N ILE A 10 -12.20 -6.40 -16.80
CA ILE A 10 -12.15 -5.24 -17.69
C ILE A 10 -10.99 -5.44 -18.69
N PRO A 11 -11.22 -6.09 -19.84
CA PRO A 11 -10.17 -6.41 -20.81
C PRO A 11 -9.34 -5.21 -21.29
N GLY A 12 -9.95 -4.02 -21.35
CA GLY A 12 -9.28 -2.77 -21.73
C GLY A 12 -8.47 -2.10 -20.61
N ALA A 13 -8.46 -2.63 -19.39
CA ALA A 13 -7.82 -1.99 -18.24
C ALA A 13 -6.28 -2.13 -18.21
N VAL A 14 -5.70 -3.13 -18.88
CA VAL A 14 -4.24 -3.34 -18.97
C VAL A 14 -3.92 -3.91 -20.35
N ASN A 15 -2.86 -3.41 -20.99
CA ASN A 15 -2.39 -3.95 -22.27
C ASN A 15 -1.58 -5.24 -22.08
N GLY A 16 -1.56 -6.09 -23.12
CA GLY A 16 -0.85 -7.37 -23.11
C GLY A 16 -1.70 -8.53 -22.59
N THR A 17 -1.15 -9.74 -22.72
CA THR A 17 -1.81 -11.01 -22.38
C THR A 17 -0.91 -11.95 -21.59
N SER A 18 0.40 -11.80 -21.67
CA SER A 18 1.35 -12.57 -20.86
C SER A 18 1.48 -12.01 -19.44
N ASP A 19 1.91 -12.84 -18.49
CA ASP A 19 2.16 -12.43 -17.11
C ASP A 19 3.16 -11.27 -17.03
N ALA A 20 4.23 -11.32 -17.81
CA ALA A 20 5.25 -10.28 -17.85
C ALA A 20 4.67 -8.93 -18.30
N GLU A 21 3.87 -8.92 -19.39
CA GLU A 21 3.22 -7.71 -19.88
C GLU A 21 2.17 -7.19 -18.90
N LEU A 22 1.36 -8.09 -18.34
CA LEU A 22 0.33 -7.70 -17.40
C LEU A 22 0.93 -7.10 -16.14
N LEU A 23 2.11 -7.54 -15.68
CA LEU A 23 2.84 -6.94 -14.56
C LEU A 23 3.50 -5.61 -14.92
N ALA A 24 4.09 -5.50 -16.12
CA ALA A 24 4.88 -4.34 -16.53
C ALA A 24 4.04 -3.14 -17.02
N ASN A 25 2.95 -3.38 -17.74
CA ASN A 25 2.17 -2.31 -18.36
C ASN A 25 1.41 -1.47 -17.32
N PRO A 26 1.20 -0.16 -17.52
CA PRO A 26 0.36 0.63 -16.64
C PRO A 26 -1.12 0.24 -16.77
N PHE A 27 -1.92 0.60 -15.77
CA PHE A 27 -3.37 0.53 -15.89
C PHE A 27 -3.89 1.66 -16.79
N ASN A 28 -4.78 1.33 -17.72
CA ASN A 28 -5.60 2.31 -18.43
C ASN A 28 -6.77 2.72 -17.53
N LEU A 29 -6.56 3.77 -16.72
CA LEU A 29 -7.56 4.23 -15.75
C LEU A 29 -8.85 4.72 -16.41
N ALA A 30 -8.76 5.32 -17.61
CA ALA A 30 -9.92 5.80 -18.35
C ALA A 30 -10.85 4.66 -18.81
N ALA A 31 -10.30 3.46 -19.04
CA ALA A 31 -11.08 2.30 -19.43
C ALA A 31 -11.79 1.60 -18.24
N MET A 32 -11.48 1.96 -16.99
CA MET A 32 -11.98 1.23 -15.81
C MET A 32 -13.44 1.51 -15.46
N ASP A 33 -13.94 2.72 -15.77
CA ASP A 33 -15.30 3.16 -15.44
C ASP A 33 -16.13 3.45 -16.70
N GLY A 34 -15.96 2.62 -17.74
CA GLY A 34 -16.67 2.77 -19.01
C GLY A 34 -18.13 2.31 -18.91
N PRO A 35 -19.09 3.01 -19.54
CA PRO A 35 -20.51 2.64 -19.50
C PRO A 35 -20.79 1.27 -20.14
N ASN A 36 -19.95 0.86 -21.09
CA ASN A 36 -20.09 -0.41 -21.81
C ASN A 36 -19.42 -1.59 -21.07
N ASN A 37 -18.77 -1.35 -19.92
CA ASN A 37 -18.19 -2.43 -19.14
C ASN A 37 -19.26 -3.12 -18.29
N ASN A 38 -19.22 -4.45 -18.24
CA ASN A 38 -20.04 -5.25 -17.32
C ASN A 38 -19.68 -4.98 -15.85
N VAL A 39 -18.40 -4.70 -15.58
CA VAL A 39 -17.89 -4.32 -14.26
C VAL A 39 -17.17 -2.98 -14.38
N ARG A 40 -17.50 -2.06 -13.48
CA ARG A 40 -16.91 -0.71 -13.46
C ARG A 40 -16.14 -0.51 -12.16
N ILE A 41 -14.90 -0.06 -12.29
CA ILE A 41 -14.04 0.29 -11.15
C ILE A 41 -13.84 1.80 -11.19
N ARG A 42 -14.58 2.50 -10.34
CA ARG A 42 -14.45 3.95 -10.18
C ARG A 42 -13.39 4.25 -9.13
N GLN A 43 -12.36 4.99 -9.52
CA GLN A 43 -11.32 5.48 -8.61
C GLN A 43 -11.64 6.88 -8.09
N ARG A 44 -10.95 7.30 -7.03
CA ARG A 44 -11.09 8.65 -6.42
C ARG A 44 -12.54 8.95 -5.99
N ALA A 45 -13.31 7.90 -5.69
CA ALA A 45 -14.69 7.94 -5.23
C ALA A 45 -14.77 7.38 -3.81
N MET A 46 -14.60 8.26 -2.81
CA MET A 46 -14.61 7.86 -1.41
C MET A 46 -16.06 7.68 -0.94
N VAL A 47 -16.46 6.45 -0.65
CA VAL A 47 -17.77 6.18 -0.05
C VAL A 47 -17.78 6.70 1.38
N VAL A 48 -18.76 7.53 1.70
CA VAL A 48 -18.93 8.13 3.04
C VAL A 48 -20.15 7.56 3.77
N ARG A 49 -21.08 6.94 3.04
CA ARG A 49 -22.30 6.37 3.62
C ARG A 49 -22.87 5.26 2.74
N GLY A 50 -23.37 4.19 3.35
CA GLY A 50 -24.25 3.21 2.71
C GLY A 50 -25.60 3.12 3.38
N ASP A 51 -26.67 2.98 2.60
CA ASP A 51 -28.03 2.81 3.09
C ASP A 51 -28.65 1.56 2.46
N THR A 52 -29.59 0.92 3.15
CA THR A 52 -30.33 -0.23 2.61
C THR A 52 -31.79 -0.22 3.05
N THR A 53 -32.64 -0.79 2.21
CA THR A 53 -34.01 -1.19 2.49
C THR A 53 -34.16 -2.70 2.24
N ASN A 54 -35.37 -3.24 2.36
CA ASN A 54 -35.62 -4.65 2.09
C ASN A 54 -35.36 -5.05 0.62
N THR A 55 -35.38 -4.11 -0.32
CA THR A 55 -35.33 -4.40 -1.75
C THR A 55 -34.20 -3.70 -2.50
N ASN A 56 -33.59 -2.66 -1.90
CA ASN A 56 -32.57 -1.84 -2.54
C ASN A 56 -31.50 -1.40 -1.55
N ALA A 57 -30.32 -1.09 -2.07
CA ALA A 57 -29.22 -0.49 -1.34
C ALA A 57 -28.66 0.70 -2.11
N SER A 58 -28.01 1.62 -1.40
CA SER A 58 -27.34 2.76 -2.03
C SER A 58 -26.06 3.12 -1.30
N VAL A 59 -25.17 3.81 -2.00
CA VAL A 59 -23.99 4.45 -1.42
C VAL A 59 -23.95 5.91 -1.81
N VAL A 60 -23.55 6.75 -0.87
CA VAL A 60 -23.14 8.13 -1.12
C VAL A 60 -21.62 8.17 -1.13
N TYR A 61 -21.04 8.71 -2.19
CA TYR A 61 -19.60 8.85 -2.32
C TYR A 61 -19.22 10.26 -2.77
N PHE A 62 -18.05 10.69 -2.32
CA PHE A 62 -17.45 11.96 -2.70
C PHE A 62 -16.45 11.73 -3.83
N SER A 63 -16.58 12.51 -4.89
CA SER A 63 -15.65 12.52 -6.03
C SER A 63 -15.61 13.92 -6.62
N ASN A 64 -14.45 14.36 -7.11
CA ASN A 64 -14.30 15.63 -7.84
C ASN A 64 -14.96 16.87 -7.18
N GLY A 65 -14.98 16.93 -5.85
CA GLY A 65 -15.56 18.07 -5.12
C GLY A 65 -17.06 17.97 -4.85
N GLN A 66 -17.72 16.88 -5.24
CA GLN A 66 -19.18 16.72 -5.15
C GLN A 66 -19.56 15.37 -4.55
N PHE A 67 -20.78 15.32 -4.01
CA PHE A 67 -21.40 14.07 -3.55
C PHE A 67 -22.28 13.48 -4.65
N TYR A 68 -22.20 12.17 -4.79
CA TYR A 68 -22.97 11.39 -5.74
C TYR A 68 -23.64 10.23 -5.01
N ARG A 69 -24.77 9.76 -5.55
CA ARG A 69 -25.45 8.55 -5.08
C ARG A 69 -25.43 7.47 -6.15
N ALA A 70 -25.08 6.25 -5.77
CA ALA A 70 -25.26 5.06 -6.59
C ALA A 70 -26.24 4.11 -5.91
N THR A 71 -27.14 3.51 -6.69
CA THR A 71 -28.17 2.57 -6.21
C THR A 71 -27.94 1.18 -6.80
N ALA A 72 -28.15 0.14 -6.00
CA ALA A 72 -27.98 -1.25 -6.38
C ALA A 72 -28.97 -2.15 -5.62
N LYS A 73 -29.03 -3.44 -5.97
CA LYS A 73 -29.81 -4.42 -5.20
C LYS A 73 -29.14 -4.80 -3.87
N ALA A 74 -27.82 -4.70 -3.81
CA ALA A 74 -27.00 -4.99 -2.64
C ALA A 74 -25.73 -4.14 -2.65
N VAL A 75 -25.19 -3.87 -1.46
CA VAL A 75 -23.93 -3.15 -1.26
C VAL A 75 -23.03 -3.99 -0.35
N ILE A 76 -21.78 -4.15 -0.74
CA ILE A 76 -20.76 -4.86 0.06
C ILE A 76 -19.65 -3.88 0.39
N PHE A 77 -19.39 -3.68 1.68
CA PHE A 77 -18.24 -2.93 2.16
C PHE A 77 -17.01 -3.84 2.24
N ALA A 78 -16.22 -3.88 1.17
CA ALA A 78 -14.99 -4.67 1.08
C ALA A 78 -13.72 -3.85 1.42
N GLY A 79 -13.84 -2.92 2.38
CA GLY A 79 -12.75 -2.07 2.86
C GLY A 79 -12.29 -2.46 4.26
N GLN A 80 -11.36 -1.69 4.81
CA GLN A 80 -10.89 -1.89 6.18
C GLN A 80 -12.04 -1.71 7.18
N SER A 81 -12.07 -2.54 8.23
CA SER A 81 -13.18 -2.63 9.19
C SER A 81 -13.60 -1.28 9.76
N HIS A 82 -12.65 -0.42 10.11
CA HIS A 82 -12.94 0.92 10.64
C HIS A 82 -13.60 1.84 9.60
N THR A 83 -13.16 1.82 8.34
CA THR A 83 -13.81 2.61 7.28
C THR A 83 -15.22 2.11 6.96
N ALA A 84 -15.40 0.78 6.93
CA ALA A 84 -16.70 0.16 6.72
C ALA A 84 -17.66 0.53 7.85
N ARG A 85 -17.22 0.40 9.11
CA ARG A 85 -18.00 0.78 10.31
C ARG A 85 -18.52 2.20 10.21
N THR A 86 -17.66 3.17 9.87
CA THR A 86 -18.08 4.57 9.74
C THR A 86 -19.13 4.75 8.63
N ALA A 87 -18.93 4.11 7.48
CA ALA A 87 -19.83 4.27 6.35
C ALA A 87 -21.22 3.62 6.56
N CYS A 88 -21.32 2.58 7.40
CA CYS A 88 -22.57 1.88 7.67
C CYS A 88 -23.07 2.00 9.12
N ALA A 89 -22.53 2.92 9.93
CA ALA A 89 -22.78 2.99 11.38
C ALA A 89 -24.28 2.98 11.75
N GLN A 90 -25.12 3.71 11.00
CA GLN A 90 -26.57 3.76 11.19
C GLN A 90 -27.32 2.44 10.94
N LEU A 91 -26.67 1.46 10.28
CA LEU A 91 -27.25 0.17 9.93
C LEU A 91 -26.86 -0.93 10.93
N LEU A 92 -25.92 -0.66 11.83
CA LEU A 92 -25.38 -1.65 12.76
C LEU A 92 -26.32 -1.83 13.96
N SER A 93 -26.55 -3.07 14.36
CA SER A 93 -27.07 -3.37 15.70
C SER A 93 -26.02 -3.01 16.76
N ALA A 94 -26.44 -2.89 18.03
CA ALA A 94 -25.51 -2.69 19.15
C ALA A 94 -24.43 -3.78 19.19
N SER A 95 -24.82 -5.05 19.07
CA SER A 95 -23.88 -6.18 19.04
C SER A 95 -22.89 -6.15 17.87
N GLN A 96 -23.31 -5.67 16.70
CA GLN A 96 -22.41 -5.51 15.55
C GLN A 96 -21.44 -4.35 15.76
N ALA A 97 -21.92 -3.22 16.31
CA ALA A 97 -21.08 -2.09 16.66
C ALA A 97 -20.02 -2.48 17.70
N ASP A 98 -20.41 -3.22 18.75
CA ASP A 98 -19.51 -3.73 19.78
C ASP A 98 -18.45 -4.68 19.19
N ALA A 99 -18.84 -5.55 18.25
CA ALA A 99 -17.91 -6.45 17.57
C ALA A 99 -16.85 -5.68 16.75
N PHE A 100 -17.24 -4.58 16.09
CA PHE A 100 -16.27 -3.71 15.42
C PHE A 100 -15.27 -3.06 16.39
N ASP A 101 -15.69 -2.74 17.62
CA ASP A 101 -14.82 -2.17 18.65
C ASP A 101 -13.76 -3.15 19.19
N GLN A 102 -13.98 -4.45 19.02
CA GLN A 102 -12.99 -5.47 19.40
C GLN A 102 -11.87 -5.64 18.36
N VAL A 103 -12.01 -5.07 17.16
CA VAL A 103 -11.01 -5.22 16.09
C VAL A 103 -9.82 -4.31 16.35
N THR A 104 -8.73 -4.89 16.85
CA THR A 104 -7.45 -4.21 16.99
C THR A 104 -6.59 -4.40 15.74
N LEU A 105 -6.00 -3.31 15.24
CA LEU A 105 -5.13 -3.32 14.06
C LEU A 105 -3.69 -3.02 14.50
N SER A 106 -2.77 -3.92 14.16
CA SER A 106 -1.35 -3.70 14.36
C SER A 106 -0.78 -2.88 13.20
N PRO A 107 -0.11 -1.74 13.45
CA PRO A 107 0.58 -1.02 12.41
C PRO A 107 1.81 -1.83 11.95
N ALA A 108 2.02 -1.91 10.64
CA ALA A 108 3.25 -2.45 10.08
C ALA A 108 4.02 -1.38 9.30
N LEU A 109 5.30 -1.30 9.62
CA LEU A 109 6.21 -0.38 8.95
C LEU A 109 6.72 -1.05 7.66
N VAL A 110 6.77 -0.28 6.56
CA VAL A 110 7.35 -0.77 5.29
C VAL A 110 8.29 0.27 4.71
N ALA A 111 9.52 -0.13 4.40
CA ALA A 111 10.49 0.71 3.69
C ALA A 111 11.02 0.02 2.43
N ASN A 112 11.25 0.81 1.40
CA ASN A 112 11.92 0.37 0.18
C ASN A 112 13.31 0.99 0.15
N VAL A 113 14.35 0.17 0.07
CA VAL A 113 15.74 0.60 0.01
C VAL A 113 16.30 0.20 -1.34
N THR A 114 16.75 1.19 -2.11
CA THR A 114 17.38 0.95 -3.41
C THR A 114 18.87 0.75 -3.22
N ILE A 115 19.40 -0.37 -3.71
CA ILE A 115 20.83 -0.68 -3.66
C ILE A 115 21.41 -0.73 -5.07
N ARG A 116 22.66 -0.27 -5.20
CA ARG A 116 23.35 -0.17 -6.50
C ARG A 116 23.65 -1.52 -7.16
N SER A 117 23.71 -2.59 -6.37
CA SER A 117 24.12 -3.93 -6.79
C SER A 117 23.46 -4.97 -5.90
N ALA A 118 22.90 -6.02 -6.49
CA ALA A 118 22.30 -7.15 -5.77
C ALA A 118 23.34 -8.13 -5.21
N ALA A 119 24.63 -7.96 -5.51
CA ALA A 119 25.69 -8.88 -5.10
C ALA A 119 25.65 -9.27 -3.60
N PRO A 120 25.35 -8.36 -2.65
CA PRO A 120 25.27 -8.71 -1.24
C PRO A 120 24.06 -9.55 -0.86
N VAL A 121 23.04 -9.69 -1.73
CA VAL A 121 21.78 -10.37 -1.40
C VAL A 121 21.35 -11.44 -2.41
N VAL A 122 22.05 -11.57 -3.54
CA VAL A 122 21.61 -12.36 -4.71
C VAL A 122 21.39 -13.85 -4.44
N ASP A 123 22.11 -14.40 -3.46
CA ASP A 123 22.08 -15.80 -3.03
C ASP A 123 21.21 -16.03 -1.78
N LEU A 124 20.64 -14.98 -1.19
CA LEU A 124 19.82 -15.08 0.02
C LEU A 124 18.41 -15.63 -0.26
N GLY A 125 18.00 -15.69 -1.53
CA GLY A 125 16.64 -16.07 -1.90
C GLY A 125 15.70 -14.87 -1.99
N TYR A 126 14.40 -15.16 -2.04
CA TYR A 126 13.36 -14.14 -2.15
C TYR A 126 13.23 -13.25 -0.90
N ASP A 127 13.36 -13.87 0.27
CA ASP A 127 12.99 -13.32 1.57
C ASP A 127 14.07 -13.67 2.61
N ALA A 128 14.49 -12.69 3.39
CA ALA A 128 15.52 -12.82 4.41
C ALA A 128 15.04 -12.25 5.75
N TYR A 129 14.79 -13.16 6.70
CA TYR A 129 14.47 -12.84 8.10
C TYR A 129 15.75 -12.68 8.92
N TYR A 130 15.83 -11.60 9.70
CA TYR A 130 17.02 -11.33 10.52
C TYR A 130 16.75 -10.68 11.88
N TRP A 131 15.48 -10.37 12.20
CA TRP A 131 15.04 -9.72 13.44
C TRP A 131 15.98 -8.58 13.86
N GLY A 132 15.78 -7.43 13.25
CA GLY A 132 16.53 -6.20 13.47
C GLY A 132 16.52 -5.72 14.92
N SER A 133 17.41 -4.79 15.20
CA SER A 133 17.69 -4.30 16.55
C SER A 133 16.61 -3.39 17.11
N GLN A 134 15.79 -2.75 16.25
CA GLN A 134 14.73 -1.85 16.68
C GLN A 134 13.41 -2.02 15.93
N TYR A 135 13.41 -1.80 14.60
CA TYR A 135 12.15 -1.67 13.86
C TYR A 135 11.89 -2.77 12.85
N TRP A 136 12.93 -3.39 12.29
CA TRP A 136 12.83 -4.22 11.10
C TRP A 136 12.87 -5.71 11.44
N ALA A 137 12.12 -6.55 10.74
CA ALA A 137 12.10 -7.99 10.97
C ALA A 137 12.74 -8.77 9.80
N ASP A 138 12.48 -8.30 8.58
CA ASP A 138 12.87 -8.96 7.34
C ASP A 138 12.99 -7.95 6.18
N PHE A 139 13.51 -8.44 5.06
CA PHE A 139 13.34 -7.79 3.77
C PHE A 139 13.13 -8.83 2.65
N VAL A 140 12.35 -8.44 1.65
CA VAL A 140 12.22 -9.17 0.39
C VAL A 140 12.94 -8.46 -0.74
N ILE A 141 13.42 -9.23 -1.71
CA ILE A 141 14.04 -8.69 -2.93
C ILE A 141 12.94 -8.44 -3.97
N ALA A 142 12.59 -7.17 -4.19
CA ALA A 142 11.39 -6.79 -4.94
C ALA A 142 11.37 -7.28 -6.40
N ASP A 143 12.54 -7.47 -7.01
CA ASP A 143 12.70 -7.91 -8.40
C ASP A 143 12.93 -9.42 -8.56
N TRP A 144 12.71 -10.21 -7.50
CA TRP A 144 13.02 -11.64 -7.50
C TRP A 144 12.26 -12.46 -8.54
N VAL A 145 11.06 -12.02 -8.95
CA VAL A 145 10.25 -12.73 -9.96
C VAL A 145 10.75 -12.51 -11.40
N THR A 146 11.79 -11.70 -11.60
CA THR A 146 12.33 -11.41 -12.93
C THR A 146 13.35 -12.48 -13.38
N SER A 147 13.56 -12.57 -14.69
CA SER A 147 14.60 -13.43 -15.28
C SER A 147 16.02 -12.98 -14.93
N ASN A 148 16.22 -11.71 -14.55
CA ASN A 148 17.51 -11.15 -14.18
C ASN A 148 17.90 -11.38 -12.71
N ARG A 149 17.08 -12.11 -11.93
CA ARG A 149 17.25 -12.28 -10.47
C ARG A 149 18.60 -12.85 -10.02
N SER A 150 19.31 -13.56 -10.89
CA SER A 150 20.60 -14.18 -10.58
C SER A 150 21.80 -13.29 -10.92
N ASN A 151 21.60 -12.12 -11.55
CA ASN A 151 22.68 -11.21 -11.90
C ASN A 151 23.11 -10.37 -10.69
N PRO A 152 24.32 -10.54 -10.13
CA PRO A 152 24.73 -9.81 -8.94
C PRO A 152 24.92 -8.31 -9.19
N ASN A 153 25.25 -7.89 -10.42
CA ASN A 153 25.59 -6.49 -10.73
C ASN A 153 24.38 -5.59 -10.97
N ARG A 154 23.16 -6.15 -10.96
CA ARG A 154 21.95 -5.37 -11.21
C ARG A 154 21.61 -4.48 -10.00
N PRO A 155 21.10 -3.26 -10.21
CA PRO A 155 20.45 -2.53 -9.14
C PRO A 155 19.16 -3.25 -8.74
N THR A 156 18.82 -3.23 -7.45
CA THR A 156 17.58 -3.83 -6.95
C THR A 156 16.99 -3.00 -5.81
N VAL A 157 15.74 -3.30 -5.46
CA VAL A 157 15.01 -2.72 -4.34
C VAL A 157 14.76 -3.80 -3.31
N LEU A 158 15.14 -3.51 -2.07
CA LEU A 158 14.82 -4.31 -0.91
C LEU A 158 13.59 -3.71 -0.23
N THR A 159 12.55 -4.50 -0.05
CA THR A 159 11.34 -4.09 0.68
C THR A 159 11.41 -4.67 2.08
N PHE A 160 11.64 -3.80 3.05
CA PHE A 160 11.72 -4.12 4.48
C PHE A 160 10.33 -4.08 5.10
N TYR A 161 10.07 -5.06 5.96
CA TYR A 161 8.91 -5.04 6.83
C TYR A 161 9.35 -4.93 8.29
N GLY A 162 8.61 -4.09 9.02
CA GLY A 162 8.82 -3.92 10.44
C GLY A 162 8.08 -4.96 11.25
N GLY A 163 8.69 -5.36 12.36
CA GLY A 163 8.04 -6.15 13.38
C GLY A 163 7.34 -5.24 14.39
N ASN A 164 6.13 -5.60 14.80
CA ASN A 164 5.49 -5.01 15.97
C ASN A 164 5.22 -6.11 16.99
N THR A 165 5.99 -6.08 18.07
CA THR A 165 5.93 -7.05 19.17
C THR A 165 5.15 -6.53 20.38
N ALA A 166 4.48 -5.37 20.24
CA ALA A 166 3.71 -4.79 21.33
C ALA A 166 2.48 -5.65 21.66
N SER A 167 2.02 -5.56 22.91
CA SER A 167 0.79 -6.22 23.34
C SER A 167 -0.42 -5.69 22.56
N VAL A 168 -1.51 -6.45 22.48
CA VAL A 168 -2.77 -6.00 21.83
C VAL A 168 -3.24 -4.67 22.44
N ALA A 169 -3.11 -4.50 23.76
CA ALA A 169 -3.51 -3.27 24.46
C ALA A 169 -2.67 -2.05 24.06
N ASP A 170 -1.42 -2.25 23.63
CA ASP A 170 -0.49 -1.17 23.26
C ASP A 170 -0.52 -0.83 21.76
N GLN A 171 -1.16 -1.65 20.93
CA GLN A 171 -1.24 -1.43 19.47
C GLN A 171 -1.74 -0.02 19.07
N PRO A 172 -2.74 0.58 19.76
CA PRO A 172 -3.15 1.95 19.47
C PRO A 172 -2.01 2.97 19.65
N ASN A 173 -1.12 2.75 20.62
CA ASN A 173 0.03 3.62 20.89
C ASN A 173 1.14 3.42 19.85
N GLU A 174 1.36 2.19 19.37
CA GLU A 174 2.33 1.91 18.30
C GLU A 174 2.00 2.65 17.00
N ARG A 175 0.70 2.85 16.72
CA ARG A 175 0.27 3.64 15.58
C ARG A 175 0.66 5.10 15.71
N ILE A 176 0.55 5.67 16.91
CA ILE A 176 0.99 7.05 17.18
C ILE A 176 2.52 7.12 17.01
N LYS A 177 3.27 6.18 17.59
CA LYS A 177 4.72 6.11 17.43
C LYS A 177 5.14 6.05 15.96
N LEU A 178 4.46 5.27 15.12
CA LEU A 178 4.73 5.21 13.68
C LEU A 178 4.62 6.60 13.00
N LEU A 179 3.61 7.38 13.40
CA LEU A 179 3.34 8.70 12.82
C LEU A 179 4.24 9.80 13.37
N THR A 180 4.66 9.70 14.63
CA THR A 180 5.44 10.73 15.32
C THR A 180 6.94 10.48 15.28
N THR A 181 7.40 9.25 15.02
CA THR A 181 8.82 8.93 14.95
C THR A 181 9.43 9.56 13.69
N PRO A 182 10.53 10.33 13.84
CA PRO A 182 11.23 10.91 12.71
C PRO A 182 11.69 9.84 11.71
N PHE A 183 11.65 10.18 10.42
CA PHE A 183 12.12 9.26 9.38
C PHE A 183 13.60 8.86 9.56
N SER A 184 14.43 9.78 10.05
CA SER A 184 15.85 9.52 10.31
C SER A 184 16.08 8.37 11.30
N SER A 185 15.24 8.20 12.32
CA SER A 185 15.36 7.08 13.28
C SER A 185 15.20 5.72 12.60
N TYR A 186 14.30 5.62 11.62
CA TYR A 186 14.11 4.42 10.82
C TYR A 186 15.29 4.15 9.88
N GLU A 187 15.84 5.21 9.28
CA GLU A 187 17.02 5.12 8.41
C GLU A 187 18.27 4.70 9.20
N ASP A 188 18.46 5.24 10.40
CA ASP A 188 19.58 4.89 11.28
C ASP A 188 19.50 3.43 11.73
N SER A 189 18.30 2.93 12.06
CA SER A 189 18.09 1.51 12.33
C SER A 189 18.35 0.64 11.11
N LEU A 190 17.91 1.03 9.90
CA LEU A 190 18.24 0.30 8.66
C LEU A 190 19.75 0.24 8.43
N ARG A 191 20.45 1.36 8.63
CA ARG A 191 21.91 1.45 8.49
C ARG A 191 22.61 0.49 9.44
N ALA A 192 22.23 0.52 10.72
CA ALA A 192 22.80 -0.35 11.73
C ALA A 192 22.53 -1.83 11.45
N ASP A 193 21.28 -2.17 11.12
CA ASP A 193 20.88 -3.55 10.88
C ASP A 193 21.50 -4.12 9.61
N LEU A 194 21.52 -3.39 8.50
CA LEU A 194 22.09 -3.91 7.25
C LEU A 194 23.60 -4.06 7.29
N ASN A 195 24.33 -3.10 7.87
CA ASN A 195 25.78 -3.25 8.04
C ASN A 195 26.13 -4.44 8.94
N ARG A 196 25.27 -4.77 9.91
CA ARG A 196 25.44 -5.95 10.77
C ARG A 196 25.06 -7.25 10.06
N VAL A 197 23.89 -7.31 9.44
CA VAL A 197 23.33 -8.54 8.85
C VAL A 197 24.05 -8.94 7.57
N LEU A 198 24.50 -7.96 6.79
CA LEU A 198 25.27 -8.19 5.56
C LEU A 198 26.79 -8.07 5.80
N ALA A 199 27.22 -8.12 7.07
CA ALA A 199 28.63 -8.16 7.41
C ALA A 199 29.31 -9.36 6.72
N GLY A 200 30.48 -9.13 6.12
CA GLY A 200 31.20 -10.14 5.35
C GLY A 200 30.74 -10.30 3.90
N ARG A 201 29.66 -9.63 3.48
CA ARG A 201 29.12 -9.70 2.10
C ARG A 201 29.55 -8.51 1.22
N ASN A 202 30.61 -7.82 1.63
CA ASN A 202 31.10 -6.57 1.02
C ASN A 202 29.97 -5.54 0.83
N PHE A 203 29.12 -5.37 1.83
CA PHE A 203 28.09 -4.34 1.87
C PHE A 203 28.52 -3.18 2.75
N ASP A 204 28.29 -1.96 2.29
CA ASP A 204 28.40 -0.75 3.09
C ASP A 204 27.18 0.14 2.79
N PHE A 205 26.41 0.45 3.83
CA PHE A 205 25.15 1.18 3.66
C PHE A 205 25.34 2.54 2.98
N ASP A 206 26.32 3.34 3.40
CA ASP A 206 26.51 4.70 2.89
C ASP A 206 27.07 4.71 1.45
N ARG A 207 27.80 3.65 1.07
CA ARG A 207 28.33 3.42 -0.29
C ARG A 207 27.31 2.83 -1.25
N ASP A 208 26.48 1.89 -0.78
CA ASP A 208 25.68 1.01 -1.62
C ASP A 208 24.21 1.40 -1.71
N VAL A 209 23.65 2.04 -0.68
CA VAL A 209 22.29 2.54 -0.69
C VAL A 209 22.20 3.84 -1.48
N ARG A 210 21.25 3.90 -2.41
CA ARG A 210 21.01 5.09 -3.26
C ARG A 210 19.86 5.95 -2.75
N ALA A 211 18.84 5.32 -2.20
CA ALA A 211 17.68 5.99 -1.64
C ALA A 211 16.96 5.04 -0.69
N VAL A 212 16.43 5.60 0.39
CA VAL A 212 15.50 4.95 1.32
C VAL A 212 14.16 5.65 1.19
N GLN A 213 13.11 4.88 0.98
CA GLN A 213 11.75 5.36 0.90
C GLN A 213 10.90 4.64 1.95
N ARG A 214 10.50 5.34 3.01
CA ARG A 214 9.44 4.83 3.91
C ARG A 214 8.10 5.03 3.24
N SER A 215 7.32 3.96 3.15
CA SER A 215 5.90 4.05 2.86
C SER A 215 5.12 4.04 4.18
N ASN A 216 4.12 4.90 4.33
CA ASN A 216 3.20 4.86 5.49
C ASN A 216 2.16 3.72 5.33
N GLN A 217 2.52 2.66 4.62
CA GLN A 217 1.61 1.72 3.97
C GLN A 217 0.59 1.07 4.91
N GLN A 218 0.89 0.93 6.21
CA GLN A 218 0.03 0.18 7.12
C GLN A 218 -0.19 0.90 8.45
N GLY A 219 -0.57 2.19 8.41
CA GLY A 219 -1.26 2.80 9.55
C GLY A 219 -2.54 2.04 9.95
N TRP A 220 -2.99 1.13 9.09
CA TRP A 220 -4.00 0.09 9.29
C TRP A 220 -3.71 -1.06 8.31
N ALA A 221 -3.35 -2.26 8.78
CA ALA A 221 -3.02 -3.38 7.91
C ALA A 221 -4.23 -4.31 7.65
N SER A 222 -4.75 -4.28 6.42
CA SER A 222 -5.13 -5.49 5.65
C SER A 222 -5.12 -5.16 4.15
N ASP A 223 -4.18 -5.79 3.47
CA ASP A 223 -4.00 -5.98 2.01
C ASP A 223 -3.75 -4.79 1.03
N SER A 224 -2.76 -5.07 0.17
CA SER A 224 -2.16 -4.43 -1.02
C SER A 224 -2.68 -3.11 -1.67
N ARG A 225 -1.81 -2.08 -1.68
CA ARG A 225 -1.17 -1.40 -2.86
C ARG A 225 -0.48 -0.07 -2.47
N ALA A 226 0.69 0.20 -3.07
CA ALA A 226 1.54 1.36 -2.76
C ALA A 226 1.16 2.63 -3.54
N VAL A 227 1.09 3.77 -2.83
CA VAL A 227 1.41 5.10 -3.35
C VAL A 227 2.42 5.69 -2.39
N GLY A 228 3.70 5.69 -2.77
CA GLY A 228 4.78 6.23 -1.93
C GLY A 228 5.21 7.61 -2.40
N THR A 229 5.42 8.53 -1.46
CA THR A 229 6.16 9.78 -1.72
C THR A 229 7.64 9.43 -1.88
N LEU A 230 8.22 9.71 -3.04
CA LEU A 230 9.65 9.58 -3.29
C LEU A 230 10.35 10.83 -2.71
N LEU A 231 11.15 10.67 -1.66
CA LEU A 231 12.08 11.71 -1.23
C LEU A 231 13.47 11.34 -1.77
N ARG A 232 13.88 12.00 -2.86
CA ARG A 232 15.28 11.95 -3.30
C ARG A 232 16.12 12.73 -2.30
N LYS A 233 17.29 12.20 -1.95
CA LYS A 233 18.36 12.97 -1.31
C LYS A 233 18.94 13.94 -2.34
N THR A 234 18.24 15.04 -2.58
CA THR A 234 18.83 16.25 -3.16
C THR A 234 18.90 17.26 -2.05
N ALA A 235 20.11 17.70 -1.73
CA ALA A 235 20.29 18.95 -1.00
C ALA A 235 19.48 20.02 -1.74
N ASP A 236 18.70 20.79 -1.00
CA ASP A 236 17.83 21.90 -1.41
C ASP A 236 16.33 21.62 -1.70
N ARG A 237 15.56 21.86 -0.63
CA ARG A 237 14.18 22.42 -0.50
C ARG A 237 12.93 21.51 -0.56
N PRO A 238 11.89 21.81 0.27
CA PRO A 238 10.74 20.95 0.51
C PRO A 238 9.49 21.32 -0.31
N ASN A 239 8.52 20.40 -0.31
CA ASN A 239 7.12 20.50 -0.76
C ASN A 239 6.85 20.16 -2.24
N ILE A 240 6.22 19.00 -2.47
CA ILE A 240 5.43 18.75 -3.67
C ILE A 240 4.13 18.03 -3.29
N VAL A 241 3.02 18.76 -3.42
CA VAL A 241 1.63 18.31 -3.41
C VAL A 241 1.16 18.27 -4.87
N TRP A 242 0.52 17.20 -5.33
CA TRP A 242 -0.15 17.20 -6.65
C TRP A 242 -1.65 16.94 -6.51
N ARG A 243 -2.45 17.96 -6.82
CA ARG A 243 -3.86 17.84 -7.24
C ARG A 243 -3.91 17.90 -8.75
N THR A 244 -4.67 17.02 -9.39
CA THR A 244 -5.16 17.24 -10.76
C THR A 244 -6.68 17.07 -10.77
N GLY A 245 -7.35 18.12 -11.23
CA GLY A 245 -8.77 18.16 -11.48
C GLY A 245 -9.09 17.70 -12.90
N CYS A 246 -10.31 17.22 -13.10
CA CYS A 246 -11.01 17.30 -14.37
C CYS A 246 -12.51 17.23 -14.09
N GLY A 247 -13.26 18.11 -14.76
CA GLY A 247 -14.62 18.48 -14.42
C GLY A 247 -15.68 17.44 -14.76
N VAL A 248 -16.73 17.45 -13.95
CA VAL A 248 -18.05 16.88 -14.26
C VAL A 248 -19.07 17.81 -13.60
N GLN A 249 -20.16 18.13 -14.30
CA GLN A 249 -21.13 19.14 -13.86
C GLN A 249 -21.84 18.75 -12.54
N PRO A 250 -22.15 19.74 -11.66
CA PRO A 250 -22.98 19.56 -10.47
C PRO A 250 -24.43 19.21 -10.81
N CYS A 251 -25.07 18.43 -9.96
CA CYS A 251 -26.53 18.50 -9.77
C CYS A 251 -26.81 19.51 -8.64
N GLU A 252 -27.89 20.28 -8.81
CA GLU A 252 -28.47 21.17 -7.79
C GLU A 252 -28.90 20.43 -6.51
#